data_AF-A0A845F3S0-F1
#
_entry.id   AF-A0A845F3S0-F1
#
_cell.length_a   1.000
_cell.length_b   1.000
_cell.length_c   1.000
_cell.angle_alpha   90.00
_cell.angle_beta   90.00
_cell.angle_gamma   90.00
#
_symmetry.space_group_name_H-M   'P 1'
#
loop_
_entity.id
_entity.type
_entity.pdbx_description
1 polymer ?
#
loop_
_entity_poly.entity_id
_entity_poly.type
_entity_poly.pdbx_seq_one_letter_code
_entity_poly.pdbx_strand_id
1 'polypeptide(L)'
;MGLFNFTFSKEKELSQLDSELATAEEKVQEVTDKIQRVKNAIQLAETEAMLEGTATAQKKVDKFKGGLEKLQKEQEKAQKEADKLNTQYIEMKSSRHEEELEAVAEKDLERYKQAVKSMKLKDELEKYIQYELEKFHANAGSTSPKGLLKEAGLNVGYFPEGHKMRSLWEEKRDQTDLEINNEVNEAMEQIRKQF
;
A
#
# COMPACT_ATOMS: atom_id res chain seq x y z
N MET A 1 3.53 16.20 -9.78
CA MET A 1 4.88 16.69 -9.42
C MET A 1 4.97 17.36 -8.04
N GLY A 2 3.86 17.78 -7.41
CA GLY A 2 3.90 18.46 -6.09
C GLY A 2 4.27 17.56 -4.89
N LEU A 3 3.68 16.36 -4.79
CA LEU A 3 3.90 15.43 -3.68
C LEU A 3 5.36 14.96 -3.55
N PHE A 4 6.05 14.72 -4.67
CA PHE A 4 7.42 14.20 -4.67
C PHE A 4 8.46 15.22 -4.17
N ASN A 5 8.31 16.50 -4.55
CA ASN A 5 9.20 17.55 -4.07
C ASN A 5 8.92 17.93 -2.61
N PHE A 6 7.67 17.82 -2.17
CA PHE A 6 7.26 18.14 -0.80
C PHE A 6 7.68 17.07 0.20
N THR A 7 7.49 15.78 -0.14
CA THR A 7 7.97 14.65 0.67
C THR A 7 9.49 14.66 0.82
N PHE A 8 10.23 14.98 -0.25
CA PHE A 8 11.69 15.14 -0.20
C PHE A 8 12.13 16.32 0.69
N SER A 9 11.39 17.44 0.69
CA SER A 9 11.66 18.58 1.59
C SER A 9 11.51 18.18 3.05
N LYS A 10 10.41 17.53 3.41
CA LYS A 10 10.16 17.06 4.78
C LYS A 10 11.15 16.01 5.25
N GLU A 11 11.62 15.15 4.36
CA GLU A 11 12.66 14.16 4.70
C GLU A 11 13.98 14.82 5.06
N LYS A 12 14.38 15.85 4.30
CA LYS A 12 15.56 16.64 4.62
C LYS A 12 15.39 17.40 5.94
N GLU A 13 14.24 18.03 6.17
CA GLU A 13 13.93 18.72 7.43
C GLU A 13 13.93 17.75 8.62
N LEU A 14 13.42 16.51 8.44
CA LEU A 14 13.41 15.49 9.49
C LEU A 14 14.82 15.07 9.85
N SER A 15 15.68 14.89 8.85
CA SER A 15 17.10 14.58 9.07
C SER A 15 17.83 15.73 9.78
N GLN A 16 17.47 16.98 9.50
CA GLN A 16 18.02 18.14 10.20
C GLN A 16 17.57 18.17 11.66
N LEU A 17 16.27 18.00 11.93
CA LEU A 17 15.74 17.95 13.29
C LEU A 17 16.32 16.79 14.10
N ASP A 18 16.53 15.62 13.48
CA ASP A 18 17.17 14.46 14.13
C ASP A 18 18.61 14.77 14.56
N SER A 19 19.37 15.42 13.68
CA SER A 19 20.74 15.86 13.99
C SER A 19 20.78 16.95 15.06
N GLU A 20 19.84 17.90 15.03
CA GLU A 20 19.74 18.96 16.03
C GLU A 20 19.33 18.38 17.40
N LEU A 21 18.41 17.43 17.42
CA LEU A 21 17.99 16.73 18.64
C LEU A 21 19.17 15.96 19.26
N ALA A 22 19.92 15.18 18.46
CA ALA A 22 21.09 14.47 18.93
C ALA A 22 22.15 15.42 19.55
N THR A 23 22.35 16.58 18.92
CA THR A 23 23.27 17.61 19.43
C THR A 23 22.76 18.21 20.75
N ALA A 24 21.46 18.45 20.86
CA ALA A 24 20.84 18.98 22.09
C ALA A 24 20.91 17.96 23.24
N GLU A 25 20.68 16.68 22.97
CA GLU A 25 20.81 15.58 23.94
C GLU A 25 22.26 15.41 24.41
N GLU A 26 23.24 15.51 23.52
CA GLU A 26 24.66 15.48 23.88
C GLU A 26 25.02 16.64 24.84
N LYS A 27 24.49 17.84 24.57
CA LYS A 27 24.68 19.00 25.45
C LYS A 27 24.02 18.80 26.82
N VAL A 28 22.82 18.20 26.88
CA VAL A 28 22.19 17.83 28.15
C VAL A 28 23.08 16.87 28.94
N GLN A 29 23.64 15.85 28.27
CA GLN A 29 24.53 14.90 28.91
C GLN A 29 25.83 15.56 29.41
N GLU A 30 26.45 16.42 28.60
CA GLU A 30 27.67 17.14 28.97
C GLU A 30 27.46 18.02 30.23
N VAL A 31 26.34 18.76 30.30
CA VAL A 31 26.01 19.58 31.46
C VAL A 31 25.69 18.71 32.68
N THR A 32 25.01 17.58 32.49
CA THR A 32 24.73 16.60 33.54
C THR A 32 26.02 16.06 34.15
N ASP A 33 27.01 15.73 33.33
CA ASP A 33 28.32 15.27 33.77
C ASP A 33 29.08 16.36 34.55
N LYS A 34 29.03 17.60 34.07
CA LYS A 34 29.61 18.77 34.79
C LYS A 34 28.97 18.95 36.16
N ILE A 35 27.64 18.85 36.25
CA ILE A 35 26.89 18.90 37.51
C ILE A 35 27.39 17.82 38.46
N GLN A 36 27.53 16.58 37.99
CA GLN A 36 27.98 15.48 38.83
C GLN A 36 29.41 15.68 39.35
N ARG A 37 30.32 16.17 38.50
CA ARG A 37 31.69 16.53 38.91
C ARG A 37 31.70 17.63 39.97
N VAL A 38 30.86 18.67 39.81
CA VAL A 38 30.75 19.76 40.80
C VAL A 38 30.15 19.27 42.11
N LYS A 39 29.13 18.40 42.09
CA LYS A 39 28.57 17.78 43.30
C LYS A 39 29.62 16.99 44.08
N ASN A 40 30.43 16.19 43.38
CA ASN A 40 31.53 15.45 44.01
C ASN A 40 32.57 16.41 44.62
N ALA A 41 32.91 17.51 43.91
CA ALA A 41 33.83 18.52 44.43
C ALA A 41 33.28 19.26 45.67
N ILE A 42 31.97 19.52 45.71
CA ILE A 42 31.30 20.09 46.90
C ILE A 42 31.45 19.16 48.09
N GLN A 43 31.18 17.86 47.93
CA GLN A 43 31.28 16.88 49.02
C GLN A 43 32.70 16.79 49.60
N LEU A 44 33.72 16.82 48.74
CA LEU A 44 35.12 16.86 49.18
C LEU A 44 35.44 18.16 49.93
N ALA A 45 35.04 19.31 49.38
CA ALA A 45 35.28 20.62 50.01
C ALA A 45 34.53 20.78 51.34
N GLU A 46 33.33 20.22 51.47
CA GLU A 46 32.57 20.19 52.73
C GLU A 46 33.29 19.33 53.78
N THR A 47 33.86 18.20 53.37
CA THR A 47 34.67 17.34 54.26
C THR A 47 35.94 18.06 54.73
N GLU A 48 36.66 18.73 53.83
CA GLU A 48 37.83 19.55 54.16
C GLU A 48 37.46 20.69 55.13
N ALA A 49 36.35 21.39 54.87
CA ALA A 49 35.89 22.47 55.74
C ALA A 49 35.53 21.98 57.15
N MET A 50 34.95 20.78 57.28
CA MET A 50 34.68 20.15 58.58
C MET A 50 35.95 19.79 59.35
N LEU A 51 37.00 19.34 58.65
CA LEU A 51 38.26 18.91 59.27
C LEU A 51 39.17 20.09 59.63
N GLU A 52 39.31 21.07 58.74
CA GLU A 52 40.22 22.20 58.94
C GLU A 52 39.57 23.39 59.65
N GLY A 53 38.24 23.51 59.62
CA GLY A 53 37.48 24.59 60.27
C GLY A 53 37.79 25.99 59.73
N THR A 54 38.39 26.11 58.54
CA THR A 54 38.87 27.41 58.03
C THR A 54 37.80 28.14 57.21
N ALA A 55 37.75 29.47 57.37
CA ALA A 55 36.88 30.34 56.55
C ALA A 55 37.18 30.24 55.04
N THR A 56 38.41 29.83 54.68
CA THR A 56 38.83 29.64 53.28
C THR A 56 38.17 28.41 52.66
N ALA A 57 38.06 27.30 53.40
CA ALA A 57 37.36 26.10 52.94
C ALA A 57 35.86 26.35 52.75
N GLN A 58 35.23 27.08 53.68
CA GLN A 58 33.82 27.47 53.55
C GLN A 58 33.56 28.33 52.30
N LYS A 59 34.43 29.32 52.01
CA LYS A 59 34.31 30.13 50.79
C LYS A 59 34.43 29.31 49.49
N LYS A 60 35.22 28.24 49.48
CA LYS A 60 35.30 27.33 48.32
C LYS A 60 33.99 26.57 48.12
N VAL A 61 33.39 26.06 49.21
CA VAL A 61 32.08 25.39 49.16
C VAL A 61 31.01 26.32 48.60
N ASP A 62 30.92 27.55 49.09
CA ASP A 62 29.93 28.54 48.62
C ASP A 62 30.13 28.86 47.13
N LYS A 63 31.38 28.99 46.67
CA LYS A 63 31.70 29.19 45.25
C LYS A 63 31.25 28.01 44.39
N PHE A 64 31.46 26.78 44.84
CA PHE A 64 31.01 25.59 44.11
C PHE A 64 29.48 25.47 44.09
N LYS A 65 28.79 25.80 45.19
CA LYS A 65 27.32 25.85 45.23
C LYS A 65 26.75 26.87 44.25
N GLY A 66 27.31 28.08 44.19
CA GLY A 66 26.92 29.08 43.18
C GLY A 66 27.23 28.65 41.73
N GLY A 67 28.29 27.86 41.52
CA GLY A 67 28.60 27.24 40.23
C GLY A 67 27.58 26.15 39.85
N LEU A 68 27.19 25.32 40.82
CA LEU A 68 26.20 24.27 40.65
C LEU A 68 24.84 24.83 40.24
N GLU A 69 24.37 25.91 40.89
CA GLU A 69 23.11 26.57 40.53
C GLU A 69 23.11 27.08 39.07
N LYS A 70 24.25 27.60 38.60
CA LYS A 70 24.38 28.05 37.20
C LYS A 70 24.30 26.88 36.23
N LEU A 71 25.00 25.78 36.53
CA LEU A 71 24.96 24.58 35.71
C LEU A 71 23.57 23.93 35.70
N GLN A 72 22.85 23.92 36.82
CA GLN A 72 21.47 23.44 36.88
C GLN A 72 20.54 24.27 35.98
N LYS A 73 20.67 25.60 35.99
CA LYS A 73 19.92 26.47 35.07
C LYS A 73 20.28 26.23 33.60
N GLU A 74 21.55 25.91 33.33
CA GLU A 74 22.00 25.56 31.97
C GLU A 74 21.42 24.22 31.53
N GLN A 75 21.38 23.22 32.42
CA GLN A 75 20.76 21.91 32.18
C GLN A 75 19.27 22.06 31.86
N GLU A 76 18.53 22.84 32.66
CA GLU A 76 17.11 23.11 32.40
C GLU A 76 16.87 23.76 31.05
N LYS A 77 17.76 24.68 30.62
CA LYS A 77 17.66 25.31 29.29
C LYS A 77 17.93 24.31 28.18
N ALA A 78 18.98 23.50 28.30
CA ALA A 78 19.32 22.47 27.33
C ALA A 78 18.20 21.42 27.22
N GLN A 79 17.60 21.01 28.34
CA GLN A 79 16.47 20.08 28.34
C GLN A 79 15.25 20.67 27.63
N LYS A 80 14.90 21.93 27.90
CA LYS A 80 13.79 22.59 27.19
C LYS A 80 14.01 22.71 25.69
N GLU A 81 15.25 22.90 25.27
CA GLU A 81 15.65 22.94 23.86
C GLU A 81 15.47 21.56 23.21
N ALA A 82 15.97 20.50 23.85
CA ALA A 82 15.79 19.12 23.40
C ALA A 82 14.31 18.72 23.34
N ASP A 83 13.52 19.03 24.36
CA ASP A 83 12.09 18.71 24.41
C ASP A 83 11.31 19.40 23.28
N LYS A 84 11.66 20.66 22.98
CA LYS A 84 11.07 21.42 21.87
C LYS A 84 11.41 20.77 20.52
N LEU A 85 12.67 20.44 20.29
CA LEU A 85 13.12 19.79 19.04
C LEU A 85 12.46 18.42 18.87
N ASN A 86 12.38 17.63 19.95
CA ASN A 86 11.71 16.33 19.93
C ASN A 86 10.22 16.46 19.59
N THR A 87 9.54 17.47 20.14
CA THR A 87 8.12 17.73 19.82
C THR A 87 7.95 18.06 18.34
N GLN A 88 8.78 18.94 17.79
CA GLN A 88 8.76 19.30 16.37
C GLN A 88 9.08 18.09 15.47
N TYR A 89 10.02 17.25 15.88
CA TYR A 89 10.35 16.01 15.17
C TYR A 89 9.16 15.05 15.11
N ILE A 90 8.49 14.81 16.25
CA ILE A 90 7.33 13.91 16.33
C ILE A 90 6.17 14.44 15.48
N GLU A 91 5.86 15.73 15.57
CA GLU A 91 4.79 16.37 14.79
C GLU A 91 5.06 16.24 13.29
N MET A 92 6.28 16.54 12.85
CA MET A 92 6.64 16.46 11.43
C MET A 92 6.65 15.02 10.91
N LYS A 93 7.10 14.07 11.75
CA LYS A 93 7.06 12.64 11.42
C LYS A 93 5.63 12.13 11.29
N SER A 94 4.72 12.54 12.18
CA SER A 94 3.30 12.19 12.11
C SER A 94 2.66 12.76 10.85
N SER A 95 2.87 14.05 10.56
CA SER A 95 2.34 14.70 9.37
C SER A 95 2.82 14.03 8.08
N ARG A 96 4.10 13.63 8.01
CA ARG A 96 4.62 12.88 6.86
C ARG A 96 3.93 11.52 6.72
N HIS A 97 3.72 10.80 7.82
CA HIS A 97 3.07 9.50 7.78
C HIS A 97 1.61 9.57 7.29
N GLU A 98 0.86 10.58 7.73
CA GLU A 98 -0.51 10.84 7.26
C GLU A 98 -0.54 11.08 5.75
N GLU A 99 0.37 11.90 5.23
CA GLU A 99 0.47 12.17 3.78
C GLU A 99 0.86 10.92 2.96
N GLU A 100 1.75 10.09 3.49
CA GLU A 100 2.10 8.81 2.85
C GLU A 100 0.88 7.87 2.80
N LEU A 101 0.08 7.82 3.87
CA LEU A 101 -1.16 7.05 3.89
C LEU A 101 -2.19 7.58 2.88
N GLU A 102 -2.36 8.91 2.80
CA GLU A 102 -3.23 9.54 1.80
C GLU A 102 -2.80 9.19 0.38
N ALA A 103 -1.51 9.30 0.06
CA ALA A 103 -0.98 8.97 -1.26
C ALA A 103 -1.18 7.50 -1.63
N VAL A 104 -1.04 6.59 -0.66
CA VAL A 104 -1.33 5.15 -0.86
C VAL A 104 -2.83 4.93 -1.09
N ALA A 105 -3.69 5.58 -0.32
CA ALA A 105 -5.14 5.47 -0.46
C ALA A 105 -5.62 6.00 -1.82
N GLU A 106 -5.10 7.14 -2.29
CA GLU A 106 -5.41 7.68 -3.63
C GLU A 106 -5.02 6.70 -4.74
N LYS A 107 -3.83 6.11 -4.64
CA LYS A 107 -3.34 5.13 -5.63
C LYS A 107 -4.19 3.87 -5.64
N ASP A 108 -4.63 3.39 -4.48
CA ASP A 108 -5.54 2.25 -4.38
C ASP A 108 -6.91 2.56 -4.97
N LEU A 109 -7.43 3.76 -4.71
CA LEU A 109 -8.71 4.22 -5.25
C LEU A 109 -8.68 4.29 -6.79
N GLU A 110 -7.57 4.67 -7.41
CA GLU A 110 -7.42 4.62 -8.86
C GLU A 110 -7.42 3.18 -9.41
N ARG A 111 -6.76 2.24 -8.72
CA ARG A 111 -6.83 0.82 -9.09
C ARG A 111 -8.24 0.27 -8.95
N TYR A 112 -8.92 0.61 -7.86
CA TYR A 112 -10.31 0.26 -7.64
C TYR A 112 -11.23 0.80 -8.74
N LYS A 113 -11.08 2.08 -9.13
CA LYS A 113 -11.83 2.67 -10.25
C LYS A 113 -11.62 1.90 -11.54
N GLN A 114 -10.37 1.53 -11.87
CA GLN A 114 -10.06 0.76 -13.07
C GLN A 114 -10.68 -0.65 -13.03
N ALA A 115 -10.59 -1.32 -11.89
CA ALA A 115 -11.18 -2.64 -11.69
C ALA A 115 -12.71 -2.60 -11.85
N VAL A 116 -13.39 -1.69 -11.15
CA VAL A 116 -14.85 -1.51 -11.23
C VAL A 116 -15.29 -1.13 -12.64
N LYS A 117 -14.56 -0.23 -13.31
CA LYS A 117 -14.83 0.15 -14.69
C LYS A 117 -14.74 -1.06 -15.63
N SER A 118 -13.72 -1.89 -15.46
CA SER A 118 -13.51 -3.11 -16.26
C SER A 118 -14.61 -4.13 -16.02
N MET A 119 -15.02 -4.34 -14.76
CA MET A 119 -16.14 -5.22 -14.41
C MET A 119 -17.44 -4.74 -15.05
N LYS A 120 -17.77 -3.45 -14.92
CA LYS A 120 -18.98 -2.89 -15.55
C LYS A 120 -18.96 -3.01 -17.07
N LEU A 121 -17.81 -2.75 -17.70
CA LEU A 121 -17.66 -2.94 -19.15
C LEU A 121 -17.86 -4.40 -19.56
N LYS A 122 -17.28 -5.34 -18.81
CA LYS A 122 -17.46 -6.77 -19.03
C LYS A 122 -18.96 -7.14 -18.96
N ASP A 123 -19.64 -6.76 -17.89
CA ASP A 123 -21.05 -7.10 -17.69
C ASP A 123 -21.95 -6.55 -18.82
N GLU A 124 -21.69 -5.32 -19.28
CA GLU A 124 -22.45 -4.71 -20.38
C GLU A 124 -22.12 -5.37 -21.74
N LEU A 125 -20.86 -5.73 -21.99
CA LEU A 125 -20.47 -6.46 -23.20
C LEU A 125 -21.06 -7.86 -23.24
N GLU A 126 -21.07 -8.59 -22.12
CA GLU A 126 -21.68 -9.92 -22.02
C GLU A 126 -23.18 -9.86 -22.34
N LYS A 127 -23.91 -8.90 -21.78
CA LYS A 127 -25.33 -8.67 -22.09
C LYS A 127 -25.55 -8.37 -23.58
N TYR A 128 -24.71 -7.50 -24.16
CA TYR A 128 -24.83 -7.12 -25.56
C TYR A 128 -24.56 -8.32 -26.49
N ILE A 129 -23.47 -9.07 -26.25
CA ILE A 129 -23.13 -10.26 -27.03
C ILE A 129 -24.24 -11.30 -26.91
N GLN A 130 -24.75 -11.56 -25.71
CA GLN A 130 -25.85 -12.50 -25.52
C GLN A 130 -27.09 -12.08 -26.31
N TYR A 131 -27.47 -10.79 -26.25
CA TYR A 131 -28.60 -10.27 -27.00
C TYR A 131 -28.43 -10.44 -28.52
N GLU A 132 -27.24 -10.13 -29.06
CA GLU A 132 -26.97 -10.32 -30.48
C GLU A 132 -26.97 -11.81 -30.88
N LEU A 133 -26.40 -12.69 -30.05
CA LEU A 133 -26.41 -14.14 -30.29
C LEU A 133 -27.84 -14.72 -30.26
N GLU A 134 -28.68 -14.28 -29.32
CA GLU A 134 -30.08 -14.72 -29.21
C GLU A 134 -30.88 -14.44 -30.49
N LYS A 135 -30.58 -13.36 -31.23
CA LYS A 135 -31.21 -13.08 -32.54
C LYS A 135 -30.91 -14.16 -33.58
N PHE A 136 -29.72 -14.77 -33.51
CA PHE A 136 -29.32 -15.85 -34.42
C PHE A 136 -29.85 -17.22 -33.95
N HIS A 137 -29.93 -17.44 -32.63
CA HIS A 137 -30.39 -18.71 -32.06
C HIS A 137 -31.91 -18.93 -32.12
N ALA A 138 -32.71 -17.87 -32.08
CA ALA A 138 -34.17 -17.99 -32.01
C ALA A 138 -34.85 -18.66 -33.23
N ASN A 139 -34.12 -18.91 -34.33
CA ASN A 139 -34.62 -19.54 -35.54
C ASN A 139 -33.62 -20.50 -36.21
N ALA A 140 -32.77 -21.18 -35.44
CA ALA A 140 -31.92 -22.23 -35.98
C ALA A 140 -32.77 -23.47 -36.30
N GLY A 141 -33.45 -23.44 -37.45
CA GLY A 141 -34.42 -24.42 -37.97
C GLY A 141 -33.88 -25.85 -38.15
N SER A 142 -33.46 -26.46 -37.06
CA SER A 142 -32.98 -27.84 -37.01
C SER A 142 -34.18 -28.77 -36.96
N THR A 143 -34.62 -29.21 -38.14
CA THR A 143 -35.55 -30.33 -38.24
C THR A 143 -34.86 -31.58 -37.69
N SER A 144 -35.44 -32.20 -36.64
CA SER A 144 -34.92 -33.46 -36.09
C SER A 144 -34.82 -34.56 -37.18
N PRO A 145 -33.99 -35.61 -37.04
CA PRO A 145 -33.88 -36.68 -38.03
C PRO A 145 -35.23 -37.29 -38.45
N LYS A 146 -36.19 -37.39 -37.50
CA LYS A 146 -37.57 -37.83 -37.78
C LYS A 146 -38.34 -36.84 -38.65
N GLY A 147 -38.13 -35.54 -38.47
CA GLY A 147 -38.73 -34.51 -39.32
C GLY A 147 -38.15 -34.49 -40.73
N LEU A 148 -36.84 -34.73 -40.88
CA LEU A 148 -36.19 -34.85 -42.19
C LEU A 148 -36.73 -36.08 -42.97
N LEU A 149 -36.95 -37.21 -42.29
CA LEU A 149 -37.58 -38.38 -42.89
C LEU A 149 -39.01 -38.09 -43.37
N LYS A 150 -39.76 -37.31 -42.60
CA LYS A 150 -41.11 -36.88 -42.97
C LYS A 150 -41.10 -35.93 -44.18
N GLU A 151 -40.16 -34.98 -44.23
CA GLU A 151 -39.96 -34.08 -45.39
C GLU A 151 -39.57 -34.84 -46.66
N ALA A 152 -38.77 -35.91 -46.53
CA ALA A 152 -38.43 -36.80 -47.63
C ALA A 152 -39.57 -37.75 -48.05
N GLY A 153 -40.77 -37.63 -47.46
CA GLY A 153 -41.94 -38.44 -47.79
C GLY A 153 -41.86 -39.89 -47.27
N LEU A 154 -40.95 -40.19 -46.34
CA LEU A 154 -40.76 -41.52 -45.78
C LEU A 154 -41.60 -41.68 -44.52
N ASN A 155 -42.42 -42.74 -44.47
CA ASN A 155 -43.24 -43.03 -43.30
C ASN A 155 -42.35 -43.64 -42.21
N VAL A 156 -42.33 -43.05 -41.01
CA VAL A 156 -41.41 -43.41 -39.92
C VAL A 156 -41.83 -44.73 -39.25
N GLY A 157 -41.63 -45.84 -39.96
CA GLY A 157 -41.70 -47.21 -39.48
C GLY A 157 -40.32 -47.86 -39.37
N TYR A 158 -40.26 -49.10 -38.88
CA TYR A 158 -39.02 -49.88 -38.69
C TYR A 158 -38.49 -50.37 -40.05
N PHE A 159 -37.79 -49.51 -40.77
CA PHE A 159 -37.14 -49.82 -42.05
C PHE A 159 -35.61 -49.74 -41.92
N PRO A 160 -34.84 -50.69 -42.49
CA PRO A 160 -33.37 -50.65 -42.53
C PRO A 160 -32.80 -49.34 -43.07
N GLU A 161 -33.53 -48.70 -43.99
CA GLU A 161 -33.20 -47.42 -44.62
C GLU A 161 -33.23 -46.25 -43.62
N GLY A 162 -34.05 -46.34 -42.57
CA GLY A 162 -34.10 -45.36 -41.49
C GLY A 162 -32.84 -45.35 -40.62
N HIS A 163 -32.22 -46.52 -40.40
CA HIS A 163 -30.93 -46.61 -39.72
C HIS A 163 -29.81 -45.99 -40.55
N LYS A 164 -29.78 -46.27 -41.86
CA LYS A 164 -28.79 -45.70 -42.78
C LYS A 164 -28.89 -44.18 -42.87
N MET A 165 -30.10 -43.64 -42.97
CA MET A 165 -30.33 -42.19 -42.98
C MET A 165 -29.93 -41.52 -41.66
N ARG A 166 -30.22 -42.17 -40.54
CA ARG A 166 -29.78 -41.68 -39.23
C ARG A 166 -28.25 -41.65 -39.12
N SER A 167 -27.56 -42.71 -39.50
CA SER A 167 -26.10 -42.76 -39.46
C SER A 167 -25.47 -41.73 -40.40
N LEU A 168 -26.02 -41.53 -41.60
CA LEU A 168 -25.57 -40.48 -42.53
C LEU A 168 -25.79 -39.08 -41.96
N TRP A 169 -26.91 -38.84 -41.29
CA TRP A 169 -27.18 -37.56 -40.63
C TRP A 169 -26.25 -37.32 -39.44
N GLU A 170 -26.01 -38.34 -38.62
CA GLU A 170 -25.07 -38.26 -37.49
C GLU A 170 -23.64 -37.99 -38.00
N GLU A 171 -23.18 -38.69 -39.04
CA GLU A 171 -21.87 -38.45 -39.67
C GLU A 171 -21.75 -37.02 -40.24
N LYS A 172 -22.79 -36.54 -40.93
CA LYS A 172 -22.81 -35.18 -41.49
C LYS A 172 -22.85 -34.11 -40.41
N ARG A 173 -23.63 -34.32 -39.35
CA ARG A 173 -23.67 -33.44 -38.18
C ARG A 173 -22.28 -33.38 -37.54
N ASP A 174 -21.65 -34.52 -37.29
CA ASP A 174 -20.34 -34.58 -36.63
C ASP A 174 -19.24 -33.90 -37.50
N GLN A 175 -19.31 -34.03 -38.83
CA GLN A 175 -18.45 -33.29 -39.77
C GLN A 175 -18.69 -31.77 -39.67
N THR A 176 -19.94 -31.33 -39.70
CA THR A 176 -20.30 -29.92 -39.57
C THR A 176 -19.93 -29.35 -38.19
N ASP A 177 -20.09 -30.12 -37.12
CA ASP A 177 -19.68 -29.72 -35.77
C ASP A 177 -18.16 -29.51 -35.71
N LEU A 178 -17.37 -30.35 -36.38
CA LEU A 178 -15.92 -30.17 -36.48
C LEU A 178 -15.54 -28.89 -37.24
N GLU A 179 -16.20 -28.62 -38.37
CA GLU A 179 -16.02 -27.40 -39.17
C GLU A 179 -16.36 -26.14 -38.34
N ILE A 180 -17.51 -26.12 -37.68
CA ILE A 180 -17.94 -25.02 -36.79
C ILE A 180 -16.90 -24.80 -35.68
N ASN A 181 -16.43 -25.87 -35.03
CA ASN A 181 -15.44 -25.75 -33.96
C ASN A 181 -14.13 -25.13 -34.46
N ASN A 182 -13.68 -25.49 -35.66
CA ASN A 182 -12.47 -24.90 -36.26
C ASN A 182 -12.67 -23.41 -36.56
N GLU A 183 -13.80 -23.04 -37.19
CA GLU A 183 -14.12 -21.64 -37.49
C GLU A 183 -14.20 -20.78 -36.22
N VAL A 184 -14.84 -21.29 -35.16
CA VAL A 184 -14.92 -20.61 -33.86
C VAL A 184 -13.53 -20.44 -33.24
N ASN A 185 -12.69 -21.48 -33.29
CA ASN A 185 -11.32 -21.40 -32.75
C ASN A 185 -10.48 -20.36 -33.50
N GLU A 186 -10.55 -20.33 -34.84
CA GLU A 186 -9.86 -19.34 -35.66
C GLU A 186 -10.33 -17.91 -35.35
N ALA A 187 -11.64 -17.70 -35.22
CA ALA A 187 -12.21 -16.41 -34.85
C ALA A 187 -11.72 -15.97 -33.45
N MET A 188 -11.70 -16.89 -32.47
CA MET A 188 -11.19 -16.60 -31.12
C MET A 188 -9.69 -16.28 -31.11
N GLU A 189 -8.88 -16.93 -31.93
CA GLU A 189 -7.47 -16.57 -32.09
C GLU A 189 -7.29 -15.16 -32.68
N GLN A 190 -8.11 -14.78 -33.66
CA GLN A 190 -8.07 -13.43 -34.22
C GLN A 190 -8.44 -12.38 -33.18
N ILE A 191 -9.47 -12.62 -32.36
CA ILE A 191 -9.83 -11.73 -31.25
C ILE A 191 -8.66 -11.61 -30.26
N ARG A 192 -8.02 -12.72 -29.88
CA ARG A 192 -6.86 -12.71 -28.96
C ARG A 192 -5.66 -11.96 -29.52
N LYS A 193 -5.48 -11.87 -30.83
CA LYS A 193 -4.37 -11.12 -31.45
C LYS A 193 -4.57 -9.61 -31.41
N GLN A 194 -5.80 -9.13 -31.19
CA GLN A 194 -6.15 -7.71 -31.14
C GLN A 194 -6.05 -7.10 -29.73
N PHE A 195 -5.82 -7.94 -28.71
CA PHE A 195 -5.69 -7.54 -27.30
C PHE A 195 -4.36 -8.02 -26.72
#